data_AF-A0A1B6C9C8-F1
#
_entry.id   AF-A0A1B6C9C8-F1
#
_cell.length_a   1.000
_cell.length_b   1.000
_cell.length_c   1.000
_cell.angle_alpha   90.00
_cell.angle_beta   90.00
_cell.angle_gamma   90.00
#
_symmetry.space_group_name_H-M   'P 1'
#
loop_
_entity.id
_entity.type
_entity.pdbx_description
1 polymer ?
#
loop_
_entity_poly.entity_id
_entity_poly.type
_entity_poly.pdbx_seq_one_letter_code
_entity_poly.pdbx_strand_id
1 'polypeptide(L)'
;MHNMAMASISDVSAEGLISASSVLSRPAEEFENDPTVEAMWAIRAYEHAEVYFNKWRDFCEKFKDIVEDYNFGTLLRINTTGDYSEENSILTTRVQFYAIELARNREGYNDTVRLKFKPNKISKQ
;
A
#
# COMPACT_ATOMS: atom_id res chain seq x y z
N MET A 1 0.08 29.50 18.66
CA MET A 1 0.06 28.13 18.08
C MET A 1 -0.28 27.20 19.24
N HIS A 2 -1.51 26.70 19.31
CA HIS A 2 -1.90 25.76 20.36
C HIS A 2 -1.34 24.38 20.03
N ASN A 3 -0.49 23.88 20.93
CA ASN A 3 0.16 22.58 20.82
C ASN A 3 -0.87 21.51 21.14
N MET A 4 -1.27 20.72 20.15
CA MET A 4 -2.20 19.61 20.33
C MET A 4 -1.39 18.42 20.82
N ALA A 5 -1.36 18.20 22.13
CA ALA A 5 -0.70 17.05 22.72
C ALA A 5 -1.41 15.76 22.26
N MET A 6 -0.69 14.87 21.59
CA MET A 6 -1.14 13.51 21.33
C MET A 6 -1.17 12.76 22.66
N ALA A 7 -2.37 12.46 23.16
CA ALA A 7 -2.53 11.64 24.35
C ALA A 7 -1.86 10.28 24.13
N SER A 8 -0.92 9.89 25.00
CA SER A 8 -0.32 8.56 24.97
C SER A 8 -1.29 7.56 25.59
N ILE A 9 -1.33 6.34 25.04
CA ILE A 9 -2.13 5.19 25.52
C ILE A 9 -1.87 4.86 27.01
N SER A 10 -0.79 5.39 27.61
CA SER A 10 -0.47 5.24 29.03
C SER A 10 -1.45 5.92 30.01
N ASP A 11 -2.31 6.83 29.54
CA ASP A 11 -3.18 7.63 30.41
C ASP A 11 -4.62 7.10 30.51
N VAL A 12 -4.89 5.87 30.04
CA VAL A 12 -6.24 5.30 30.08
C VAL A 12 -6.47 4.58 31.42
N SER A 13 -7.46 5.04 32.19
CA SER A 13 -7.84 4.41 33.47
C SER A 13 -8.48 3.02 33.25
N ALA A 14 -8.39 2.16 34.26
CA ALA A 14 -9.02 0.84 34.22
C ALA A 14 -10.56 0.93 34.00
N GLU A 15 -11.21 1.94 34.58
CA GLU A 15 -12.63 2.21 34.34
C GLU A 15 -12.91 2.63 32.90
N GLY A 16 -12.04 3.48 32.31
CA GLY A 16 -12.15 3.88 30.92
C GLY A 16 -12.03 2.69 29.95
N LEU A 17 -11.14 1.74 30.25
CA LEU A 17 -10.98 0.51 29.48
C LEU A 17 -12.21 -0.40 29.56
N ILE A 18 -12.77 -0.59 30.76
CA ILE A 18 -13.96 -1.42 30.97
C ILE A 18 -15.17 -0.80 30.25
N SER A 19 -15.33 0.53 30.34
CA SER A 19 -16.41 1.24 29.64
C SER A 19 -16.23 1.20 28.12
N ALA A 20 -15.01 1.33 27.60
CA ALA A 20 -14.77 1.22 26.17
C ALA A 20 -15.02 -0.21 25.66
N SER A 21 -14.60 -1.23 26.42
CA SER A 21 -14.83 -2.64 26.08
C SER A 21 -16.31 -3.00 26.01
N SER A 22 -17.14 -2.45 26.91
CA SER A 22 -18.57 -2.71 26.89
C SER A 22 -19.24 -2.05 25.68
N VAL A 23 -18.81 -0.84 25.30
CA VAL A 23 -19.29 -0.13 24.10
C VAL A 23 -18.91 -0.88 22.83
N LEU A 24 -17.65 -1.32 22.69
CA LEU A 24 -17.18 -2.07 21.50
C LEU A 24 -17.84 -3.44 21.31
N SER A 25 -18.46 -3.99 22.36
CA SER A 25 -19.16 -5.27 22.31
C SER A 25 -20.62 -5.13 21.82
N ARG A 26 -21.13 -3.89 21.66
CA ARG A 26 -22.49 -3.64 21.19
C ARG A 26 -22.58 -3.83 19.67
N PRO A 27 -23.74 -4.23 19.13
CA PRO A 27 -23.97 -4.30 17.69
C PRO A 27 -23.67 -2.97 16.99
N ALA A 28 -23.04 -3.03 15.81
CA ALA A 28 -22.65 -1.85 15.05
C ALA A 28 -23.88 -1.02 14.60
N GLU A 29 -25.03 -1.66 14.44
CA GLU A 29 -26.31 -1.06 14.06
C GLU A 29 -26.84 -0.06 15.10
N GLU A 30 -26.33 -0.11 16.34
CA GLU A 30 -26.69 0.84 17.41
C GLU A 30 -25.89 2.16 17.32
N PHE A 31 -24.92 2.25 16.42
CA PHE A 31 -24.10 3.45 16.22
C PHE A 31 -24.52 4.17 14.95
N GLU A 32 -24.72 5.49 15.06
CA GLU A 32 -24.96 6.33 13.89
C GLU A 32 -23.65 6.75 13.23
N ASN A 33 -23.66 6.92 11.91
CA ASN A 33 -22.51 7.48 11.19
C ASN A 33 -22.37 8.96 11.52
N ASP A 34 -21.47 9.27 12.44
CA ASP A 34 -21.09 10.64 12.77
C ASP A 34 -20.27 11.26 11.63
N PRO A 35 -20.75 12.36 10.99
CA PRO A 35 -20.02 13.02 9.91
C PRO A 35 -18.61 13.51 10.31
N THR A 36 -18.40 13.77 11.60
CA THR A 36 -17.10 14.20 12.15
C THR A 36 -16.07 13.08 12.12
N VAL A 37 -16.49 11.84 12.40
CA VAL A 37 -15.61 10.66 12.36
C VAL A 37 -15.22 10.36 10.90
N GLU A 38 -16.18 10.41 9.99
CA GLU A 38 -15.93 10.26 8.55
C GLU A 38 -14.97 11.35 8.02
N ALA A 39 -15.18 12.61 8.41
CA ALA A 39 -14.27 13.70 8.06
C ALA A 39 -12.86 13.45 8.61
N MET A 40 -12.74 12.94 9.85
CA MET A 40 -11.46 12.61 10.44
C MET A 40 -10.76 11.45 9.72
N TRP A 41 -11.50 10.40 9.36
CA TRP A 41 -10.97 9.30 8.55
C TRP A 41 -10.50 9.78 7.18
N ALA A 42 -11.27 10.64 6.52
CA ALA A 42 -10.89 11.23 5.23
C ALA A 42 -9.59 12.06 5.35
N ILE A 43 -9.47 12.89 6.39
CA ILE A 43 -8.26 13.67 6.67
C ILE A 43 -7.06 12.74 6.89
N ARG A 44 -7.20 11.72 7.74
CA ARG A 44 -6.11 10.76 8.02
C ARG A 44 -5.71 9.96 6.79
N ALA A 45 -6.67 9.52 5.99
CA ALA A 45 -6.42 8.83 4.74
C ALA A 45 -5.68 9.73 3.74
N TYR A 46 -6.06 11.00 3.64
CA TYR A 46 -5.39 11.99 2.80
C TYR A 46 -3.96 12.26 3.26
N GLU A 47 -3.76 12.53 4.56
CA GLU A 47 -2.43 12.73 5.15
C GLU A 47 -1.50 11.55 4.85
N HIS A 48 -2.02 10.33 5.02
CA HIS A 48 -1.30 9.11 4.68
C HIS A 48 -0.95 9.10 3.19
N ALA A 49 -1.96 9.24 2.31
CA ALA A 49 -1.76 9.24 0.86
C ALA A 49 -0.72 10.27 0.41
N GLU A 50 -0.77 11.49 0.95
CA GLU A 50 0.17 12.57 0.63
C GLU A 50 1.63 12.17 0.96
N VAL A 51 1.86 11.62 2.15
CA VAL A 51 3.22 11.21 2.57
C VAL A 51 3.80 10.13 1.65
N TYR A 52 3.04 9.08 1.34
CA TYR A 52 3.56 7.99 0.48
C TYR A 52 3.66 8.40 -0.97
N PHE A 53 2.73 9.22 -1.45
CA PHE A 53 2.76 9.78 -2.80
C PHE A 53 4.01 10.64 -3.01
N ASN A 54 4.36 11.50 -2.05
CA ASN A 54 5.56 12.32 -2.13
C ASN A 54 6.84 11.47 -2.13
N LYS A 55 6.92 10.42 -1.30
CA LYS A 55 8.06 9.50 -1.30
C LYS A 55 8.28 8.83 -2.66
N TRP A 56 7.19 8.35 -3.28
CA TRP A 56 7.28 7.73 -4.60
C TRP A 56 7.59 8.73 -5.69
N ARG A 57 7.02 9.93 -5.65
CA ARG A 57 7.34 11.01 -6.58
C ARG A 57 8.83 11.35 -6.54
N ASP A 58 9.37 11.61 -5.34
CA ASP A 58 10.79 11.94 -5.16
C ASP A 58 11.71 10.80 -5.64
N PHE A 59 11.28 9.55 -5.50
CA PHE A 59 11.99 8.41 -6.05
C PHE A 59 11.93 8.39 -7.58
N CYS A 60 10.74 8.51 -8.17
CA CYS A 60 10.53 8.41 -9.62
C CYS A 60 11.21 9.55 -10.40
N GLU A 61 11.19 10.78 -9.88
CA GLU A 61 11.80 11.95 -10.51
C GLU A 61 13.32 11.79 -10.72
N LYS A 62 14.00 10.97 -9.90
CA LYS A 62 15.43 10.66 -10.06
C LYS A 62 15.74 9.90 -11.36
N PHE A 63 14.73 9.29 -11.96
CA PHE A 63 14.86 8.44 -13.15
C PHE A 63 14.20 9.02 -14.39
N LYS A 64 13.65 10.24 -14.32
CA LYS A 64 12.88 10.84 -15.42
C LYS A 64 13.67 10.98 -16.74
N ASP A 65 14.98 11.21 -16.65
CA ASP A 65 15.87 11.40 -17.79
C ASP A 65 16.62 10.10 -18.17
N ILE A 66 16.39 9.01 -17.43
CA ILE A 66 17.09 7.72 -17.58
C ILE A 66 16.12 6.67 -18.13
N VAL A 67 14.88 6.67 -17.64
CA VAL A 67 13.85 5.70 -18.00
C VAL A 67 12.87 6.39 -18.96
N GLU A 68 12.81 5.89 -20.19
CA GLU A 68 11.78 6.29 -21.14
C GLU A 68 10.38 6.02 -20.57
N ASP A 69 9.48 6.99 -20.72
CA ASP A 69 8.13 7.01 -20.14
C ASP A 69 8.10 6.54 -18.68
N TYR A 70 8.98 7.13 -17.84
CA TYR A 70 9.17 6.74 -16.44
C TYR A 70 7.85 6.68 -15.62
N ASN A 71 6.87 7.52 -15.99
CA ASN A 71 5.56 7.64 -15.36
C ASN A 71 4.44 6.86 -16.07
N PHE A 72 4.76 6.08 -17.11
CA PHE A 72 3.77 5.26 -17.83
C PHE A 72 3.09 4.26 -16.89
N GLY A 73 1.77 4.15 -17.00
CA GLY A 73 0.97 3.22 -16.20
C GLY A 73 1.20 1.77 -16.63
N THR A 74 1.46 0.87 -15.68
CA THR A 74 1.64 -0.56 -15.89
C THR A 74 1.04 -1.37 -14.74
N LEU A 75 0.70 -2.63 -14.98
CA LEU A 75 0.18 -3.52 -13.95
C LEU A 75 1.32 -4.16 -13.15
N LEU A 76 1.13 -4.26 -11.84
CA LEU A 76 2.02 -4.96 -10.93
C LEU A 76 1.23 -5.99 -10.12
N ARG A 77 1.80 -7.19 -9.95
CA ARG A 77 1.21 -8.21 -9.09
C ARG A 77 1.37 -7.82 -7.62
N ILE A 78 0.29 -7.86 -6.85
CA ILE A 78 0.31 -7.60 -5.41
C ILE A 78 1.06 -8.74 -4.70
N ASN A 79 0.70 -9.98 -5.03
CA ASN A 79 1.32 -11.21 -4.58
C ASN A 79 2.06 -11.92 -5.73
N THR A 80 3.33 -12.28 -5.51
CA THR A 80 4.19 -12.89 -6.53
C THR A 80 3.88 -14.34 -6.82
N THR A 81 3.15 -15.03 -5.94
CA THR A 81 2.80 -16.45 -6.10
C THR A 81 1.64 -16.66 -7.08
N GLY A 82 0.78 -15.64 -7.22
CA GLY A 82 -0.35 -15.60 -8.14
C GLY A 82 -0.01 -14.99 -9.50
N ASP A 83 -0.91 -15.20 -10.46
CA ASP A 83 -0.88 -14.56 -11.77
C ASP A 83 -1.62 -13.20 -11.71
N TYR A 84 -1.66 -12.48 -12.83
CA TYR A 84 -2.45 -11.25 -12.92
C TYR A 84 -3.94 -11.58 -12.90
N SER A 85 -4.64 -11.05 -11.90
CA SER A 85 -6.11 -11.08 -11.75
C SER A 85 -6.58 -9.74 -11.19
N GLU A 86 -7.88 -9.47 -11.21
CA GLU A 86 -8.45 -8.22 -10.65
C GLU A 86 -8.06 -8.01 -9.18
N GLU A 87 -8.13 -9.08 -8.40
CA GLU A 87 -7.76 -9.13 -6.97
C GLU A 87 -6.24 -9.08 -6.70
N ASN A 88 -5.40 -9.45 -7.68
CA ASN A 88 -3.94 -9.53 -7.52
C ASN A 88 -3.18 -8.50 -8.36
N SER A 89 -3.85 -7.51 -8.94
CA SER A 89 -3.22 -6.51 -9.82
C SER A 89 -3.46 -5.10 -9.32
N ILE A 90 -2.41 -4.29 -9.31
CA ILE A 90 -2.50 -2.86 -9.03
C ILE A 90 -1.87 -2.06 -10.17
N LEU A 91 -2.45 -0.91 -10.48
CA LEU A 91 -1.85 0.04 -11.42
C LEU A 91 -0.71 0.79 -10.73
N THR A 92 0.45 0.81 -11.37
CA THR A 92 1.66 1.47 -10.88
C THR A 92 2.37 2.19 -12.02
N THR A 93 3.35 3.03 -11.71
CA THR A 93 4.19 3.65 -12.74
C THR A 93 5.32 2.71 -13.18
N ARG A 94 5.86 2.89 -14.38
CA ARG A 94 6.97 2.09 -14.92
C ARG A 94 8.17 2.04 -13.97
N VAL A 95 8.55 3.16 -13.36
CA VAL A 95 9.66 3.19 -12.40
C VAL A 95 9.36 2.39 -11.13
N GLN A 96 8.15 2.50 -10.59
CA GLN A 96 7.72 1.69 -9.44
C GLN A 96 7.75 0.19 -9.76
N PHE A 97 7.24 -0.19 -10.94
CA PHE A 97 7.29 -1.55 -11.44
C PHE A 97 8.73 -2.08 -11.51
N TYR A 98 9.65 -1.33 -12.13
CA TYR A 98 11.05 -1.75 -12.22
C TYR A 98 11.70 -1.89 -10.85
N ALA A 99 11.49 -0.94 -9.94
CA ALA A 99 12.06 -1.00 -8.60
C ALA A 99 11.64 -2.29 -7.88
N ILE A 100 10.35 -2.61 -7.90
CA ILE A 100 9.79 -3.76 -7.19
C ILE A 100 10.16 -5.08 -7.89
N GLU A 101 10.05 -5.16 -9.21
CA GLU A 101 10.35 -6.40 -9.95
C GLU A 101 11.85 -6.71 -9.98
N LEU A 102 12.72 -5.69 -9.99
CA LEU A 102 14.16 -5.91 -9.82
C LEU A 102 14.48 -6.47 -8.44
N ALA A 103 13.87 -5.94 -7.37
CA ALA A 103 14.03 -6.48 -6.02
C ALA A 103 13.54 -7.93 -5.94
N ARG A 104 12.32 -8.21 -6.42
CA ARG A 104 11.74 -9.57 -6.47
C ARG A 104 12.62 -10.57 -7.24
N ASN A 105 13.21 -10.13 -8.35
CA ASN A 105 14.12 -10.97 -9.13
C ASN A 105 15.46 -11.24 -8.41
N ARG A 106 15.97 -10.26 -7.64
CA ARG A 106 17.20 -10.43 -6.84
C ARG A 106 16.96 -11.30 -5.61
N GLU A 107 15.78 -11.22 -5.02
CA GLU A 107 15.40 -11.95 -3.81
C GLU A 107 14.78 -13.34 -4.10
N GLY A 108 14.54 -13.67 -5.38
CA GLY A 108 14.03 -14.98 -5.80
C GLY A 108 12.51 -15.15 -5.70
N TYR A 109 11.76 -14.11 -5.34
CA TYR A 109 10.29 -14.16 -5.24
C TYR A 109 9.58 -14.43 -6.58
N ASN A 110 10.27 -14.23 -7.70
CA ASN A 110 9.78 -14.54 -9.05
C ASN A 110 10.25 -15.89 -9.60
N ASP A 111 11.03 -16.67 -8.85
CA ASP A 111 11.57 -17.93 -9.37
C ASP A 111 10.46 -18.96 -9.66
N THR A 112 9.35 -18.94 -8.92
CA THR A 112 8.17 -19.79 -9.21
C THR A 112 7.64 -19.57 -10.63
N VAL A 113 7.65 -18.33 -11.13
CA VAL A 113 7.22 -18.00 -12.49
C VAL A 113 8.19 -18.60 -13.51
N ARG A 114 9.50 -18.55 -13.24
CA ARG A 114 10.54 -19.14 -14.11
C ARG A 114 10.41 -20.66 -14.23
N LEU A 115 9.91 -21.31 -13.18
CA LEU A 115 9.64 -22.75 -13.19
C LEU A 115 8.40 -23.08 -14.03
N LYS A 116 7.33 -22.30 -13.89
CA LYS A 116 6.07 -22.48 -14.64
C LYS A 116 6.24 -22.18 -16.14
N PHE A 117 7.00 -21.15 -16.48
CA PHE A 117 7.19 -20.68 -17.85
C PHE A 117 8.67 -20.77 -18.25
N LYS A 118 9.13 -21.99 -18.55
CA LYS A 118 10.49 -22.19 -19.07
C LYS A 118 10.60 -21.55 -20.46
N PRO A 119 11.64 -20.75 -20.74
CA PRO A 119 11.85 -20.24 -22.08
C PRO A 119 12.07 -21.41 -23.05
N ASN A 120 11.36 -21.40 -24.17
CA ASN A 120 11.62 -22.35 -25.24
C ASN A 120 13.05 -22.12 -25.75
N LYS A 121 13.82 -23.20 -25.88
CA LYS A 121 15.14 -23.14 -26.51
C LYS A 121 14.92 -22.68 -27.95
N ILE A 122 15.40 -21.48 -28.27
CA ILE A 122 15.47 -21.02 -29.66
C ILE A 122 16.49 -21.95 -30.34
N SER A 123 15.99 -22.90 -31.15
CA SER A 123 16.85 -23.66 -32.04
C SER A 123 17.43 -22.66 -33.03
N LYS A 124 18.74 -22.39 -32.94
CA LYS A 124 19.45 -21.72 -34.03
C LYS A 124 19.33 -22.64 -35.25
N GLN A 125 18.59 -22.18 -36.27
CA GLN A 125 18.71 -22.71 -37.63
C GLN A 125 20.08 -22.35 -38.18
#